data_AF-A0AAW4BK77-F1
#
_entry.id   AF-A0AAW4BK77-F1
#
_cell.length_a   1.000
_cell.length_b   1.000
_cell.length_c   1.000
_cell.angle_alpha   90.00
_cell.angle_beta   90.00
_cell.angle_gamma   90.00
#
_symmetry.space_group_name_H-M   'P 1'
#
loop_
_entity.id
_entity.type
_entity.pdbx_description
1 polymer ?
#
loop_
_entity_poly.entity_id
_entity_poly.type
_entity_poly.pdbx_seq_one_letter_code
_entity_poly.pdbx_strand_id
1 'polypeptide(L)' 'MNPKRQLLIDTALNLFYKNGINSIGINEVISVSGIAKRTLYSHFESKEALILAALQKRHEIFTFWL' A
#
# COMPACT_ATOMS: atom_id res chain seq x y z
N MET A 1 -6.68 7.33 12.54
CA MET A 1 -5.97 6.64 11.43
C MET A 1 -4.49 6.52 11.79
N ASN A 2 -3.85 5.38 11.52
CA ASN A 2 -2.40 5.23 11.75
C ASN A 2 -1.63 5.83 10.55
N PRO A 3 -0.79 6.86 10.76
CA PRO A 3 -0.13 7.57 9.65
C PRO A 3 0.87 6.69 8.90
N LYS A 4 1.54 5.75 9.59
CA LYS A 4 2.47 4.81 8.94
C LYS A 4 1.74 3.80 8.08
N ARG A 5 0.61 3.28 8.58
CA ARG A 5 -0.26 2.40 7.79
C ARG A 5 -0.76 3.11 6.53
N GLN A 6 -1.17 4.37 6.66
CA GLN A 6 -1.63 5.16 5.50
C GLN A 6 -0.50 5.38 4.49
N LEU A 7 0.70 5.75 4.95
CA LEU A 7 1.87 5.94 4.09
C LEU A 7 2.21 4.66 3.30
N LEU A 8 2.11 3.48 3.93
CA LEU A 8 2.30 2.20 3.24
C LEU A 8 1.27 1.97 2.14
N ILE A 9 -0.01 2.22 2.42
CA ILE A 9 -1.10 2.09 1.45
C ILE A 9 -0.88 3.03 0.26
N ASP A 10 -0.52 4.27 0.55
CA ASP A 10 -0.35 5.32 -0.46
C ASP A 10 0.86 5.04 -1.37
N THR A 11 1.96 4.60 -0.76
CA THR A 11 3.16 4.17 -1.47
C THR A 11 2.87 2.96 -2.36
N ALA A 12 2.21 1.95 -1.80
CA ALA A 12 1.85 0.74 -2.54
C ALA A 12 0.94 1.06 -3.71
N LEU A 13 -0.11 1.86 -3.49
CA LEU A 13 -1.04 2.28 -4.55
C LEU A 13 -0.31 2.98 -5.69
N ASN A 14 0.57 3.94 -5.39
CA ASN A 14 1.36 4.64 -6.40
C ASN A 14 2.27 3.69 -7.19
N LEU A 15 2.94 2.76 -6.52
CA LEU A 15 3.82 1.79 -7.18
C LEU A 15 3.03 0.82 -8.07
N PHE A 16 1.88 0.34 -7.60
CA PHE A 16 1.01 -0.55 -8.37
C PHE A 16 0.46 0.13 -9.62
N TYR A 17 0.10 1.40 -9.54
CA TYR A 17 -0.34 2.17 -10.71
C TYR A 17 0.77 2.37 -11.75
N LYS A 18 2.01 2.60 -11.30
CA LYS A 18 3.14 2.85 -12.20
C LYS A 18 3.66 1.58 -12.86
N ASN A 19 3.73 0.47 -12.12
CA ASN A 19 4.52 -0.70 -12.51
C ASN A 19 3.68 -2.00 -12.60
N GLY A 20 2.41 -1.97 -12.21
CA GLY A 20 1.56 -3.14 -12.06
C GLY A 20 1.72 -3.85 -10.71
N ILE A 21 0.64 -4.49 -10.23
CA ILE A 21 0.59 -5.13 -8.91
C ILE A 21 1.54 -6.33 -8.79
N ASN A 22 1.64 -7.13 -9.86
CA ASN A 22 2.45 -8.35 -9.85
C ASN A 22 3.96 -8.04 -9.84
N SER A 23 4.36 -6.92 -10.45
CA SER A 23 5.75 -6.50 -10.56
C SER A 23 6.35 -5.95 -9.26
N ILE A 24 5.51 -5.52 -8.30
CA ILE A 24 5.96 -4.84 -7.08
C ILE A 24 5.99 -5.78 -5.89
N GLY A 25 7.15 -5.88 -5.22
CA GLY A 25 7.33 -6.63 -3.98
C GLY A 25 7.13 -5.81 -2.71
N ILE A 26 6.97 -6.49 -1.57
CA ILE A 26 6.94 -5.86 -0.23
C ILE A 26 8.19 -5.02 0.03
N ASN A 27 9.36 -5.50 -0.42
CA ASN A 27 10.64 -4.84 -0.19
C ASN A 27 10.75 -3.49 -0.93
N GLU A 28 10.15 -3.35 -2.12
CA GLU A 28 10.12 -2.07 -2.84
C GLU A 28 9.23 -1.06 -2.13
N VAL A 29 8.06 -1.49 -1.64
CA VAL A 29 7.19 -0.62 -0.84
C VAL A 29 7.91 -0.12 0.41
N ILE A 30 8.65 -1.01 1.10
CA ILE A 30 9.50 -0.65 2.25
C ILE A 30 10.57 0.36 1.84
N SER A 31 11.27 0.09 0.75
CA SER A 31 12.35 0.95 0.26
C SER A 31 11.87 2.36 -0.07
N VAL A 32 10.70 2.48 -0.71
CA VAL A 32 10.15 3.78 -1.14
C VAL A 32 9.46 4.50 0.02
N SER A 33 8.77 3.79 0.91
CA SER A 33 8.07 4.39 2.06
C SER A 33 9.01 4.80 3.20
N GLY A 34 10.23 4.24 3.25
CA GLY A 34 11.16 4.40 4.37
C GLY A 34 10.68 3.75 5.68
N ILE A 35 9.57 3.01 5.66
CA ILE A 35 9.03 2.34 6.85
C ILE A 35 9.77 1.03 7.08
N ALA A 36 10.18 0.79 8.32
CA ALA A 36 10.85 -0.45 8.70
C ALA A 36 9.99 -1.68 8.37
N LYS A 37 10.64 -2.75 7.88
CA LYS A 37 9.99 -4.03 7.53
C LYS A 37 9.08 -4.58 8.64
N ARG A 38 9.54 -4.55 9.90
CA ARG A 38 8.76 -5.00 11.06
C ARG A 38 7.46 -4.20 11.22
N THR A 39 7.48 -2.90 10.96
CA THR A 39 6.28 -2.05 11.03
C THR A 39 5.30 -2.37 9.90
N LEU A 40 5.78 -2.69 8.70
CA LEU A 40 4.90 -3.17 7.63
C LEU A 40 4.15 -4.43 8.05
N TYR A 41 4.87 -5.44 8.55
CA TYR A 41 4.25 -6.70 8.97
C TYR A 41 3.37 -6.56 10.23
N SER A 42 3.58 -5.52 11.05
CA SER A 42 2.65 -5.20 12.14
C SER A 42 1.31 -4.59 11.65
N HIS A 43 1.26 -4.11 10.40
CA HIS A 43 0.06 -3.54 9.79
C HIS A 43 -0.59 -4.43 8.74
N PHE A 44 0.19 -5.28 8.07
CA PHE A 44 -0.25 -6.14 6.99
C PHE A 44 0.39 -7.53 7.12
N GLU A 45 -0.45 -8.55 7.23
CA GLU A 45 -0.01 -9.94 7.38
C GLU A 45 0.62 -10.49 6.10
N SER A 46 0.27 -9.93 4.94
CA SER A 46 0.77 -10.37 3.63
C SER A 46 0.79 -9.26 2.57
N LYS A 47 1.35 -9.56 1.39
CA LYS A 47 1.31 -8.67 0.22
C LYS A 47 -0.12 -8.46 -0.25
N GLU A 48 -0.93 -9.51 -0.23
CA GLU A 48 -2.34 -9.51 -0.62
C GLU A 48 -3.14 -8.59 0.29
N ALA A 49 -2.90 -8.61 1.61
CA ALA A 49 -3.55 -7.71 2.55
C ALA A 49 -3.25 -6.22 2.24
N LEU A 50 -2.00 -5.92 1.88
CA LEU A 50 -1.60 -4.57 1.44
C LEU A 50 -2.25 -4.18 0.10
N ILE A 51 -2.33 -5.12 -0.85
CA ILE A 51 -3.01 -4.90 -2.14
C ILE A 51 -4.49 -4.58 -1.91
N LEU A 52 -5.19 -5.38 -1.11
CA LEU A 52 -6.60 -5.16 -0.81
C LEU A 52 -6.82 -3.78 -0.18
N ALA A 53 -5.97 -3.37 0.76
CA ALA A 53 -6.06 -2.04 1.36
C ALA A 53 -5.81 -0.90 0.35
N ALA A 54 -4.85 -1.07 -0.57
CA ALA A 54 -4.61 -0.11 -1.65
C ALA A 54 -5.79 -0.01 -2.63
N LEU A 55 -6.39 -1.14 -3.01
CA LEU A 55 -7.57 -1.18 -3.87
C LEU A 55 -8.81 -0.59 -3.19
N GLN A 56 -8.98 -0.82 -1.89
CA GLN A 56 -10.03 -0.19 -1.09
C GLN A 56 -9.87 1.33 -1.08
N LYS A 57 -8.65 1.84 -0.84
CA LYS A 57 -8.38 3.28 -0.93
C LYS A 57 -8.71 3.84 -2.32
N ARG A 58 -8.30 3.14 -3.38
CA ARG A 58 -8.62 3.52 -4.76
C ARG A 58 -10.12 3.61 -4.99
N HIS A 59 -10.86 2.62 -4.49
CA HIS A 59 -12.31 2.60 -4.59
C HIS A 59 -12.93 3.80 -3.87
N GLU A 60 -12.51 4.07 -2.63
CA GLU A 60 -12.97 5.22 -1.85
C GLU A 60 -12.71 6.56 -2.56
N ILE A 61 -11.51 6.74 -3.13
CA ILE A 61 -11.19 7.94 -3.93
C ILE A 61 -12.16 8.04 -5.11
N PHE A 62 -12.36 6.95 -5.85
CA PHE A 62 -13.23 6.95 -7.02
C PHE A 62 -14.69 7.23 -6.66
N THR A 63 -15.21 6.60 -5.60
CA THR A 63 -16.59 6.79 -5.15
C THR A 63 -16.83 8.14 -4.51
N PHE A 64 -15.81 8.78 -3.94
CA PHE A 64 -15.95 10.12 -3.37
C PHE A 64 -16.28 11.19 -4.43
N TRP A 65 -15.93 10.95 -5.69
CA TRP A 65 -16.26 11.86 -6.80
C TRP A 65 -17.68 11.70 -7.36
N LEU A 66 -18.40 10.65 -6.96
CA LEU A 66 -19.77 10.34 -7.40
C LEU A 66 -20.79 10.86 -6.38
#